data_AF-A0A3S2ELQ3-F1
#
_entry.id   AF-A0A3S2ELQ3-F1
#
_cell.length_a   1.000
_cell.length_b   1.000
_cell.length_c   1.000
_cell.angle_alpha   90.00
_cell.angle_beta   90.00
_cell.angle_gamma   90.00
#
_symmetry.space_group_name_H-M   'P 1'
#
loop_
_entity.id
_entity.type
_entity.pdbx_description
1 polymer ?
#
loop_
_entity_poly.entity_id
_entity_poly.type
_entity_poly.pdbx_seq_one_letter_code
_entity_poly.pdbx_strand_id
1 'polypeptide(L)' 'MFNHPLTEGRRPPSSLPTHVRHIINNATGPIVIVSRWIQLYRQRGQLAELEDHQLADLGLGRTQVRNECAKWPWQA' A
#
# COMPACT_ATOMS: atom_id res chain seq x y z
N MET A 1 -46.62 -45.42 -10.23
CA MET A 1 -45.20 -45.33 -10.61
C MET A 1 -44.86 -43.86 -10.69
N PHE A 2 -43.96 -43.40 -9.81
CA PHE A 2 -43.56 -42.00 -9.60
C PHE A 2 -42.79 -41.44 -10.81
N ASN A 3 -42.91 -40.13 -11.07
CA ASN A 3 -41.79 -39.25 -11.42
C ASN A 3 -42.25 -37.78 -11.43
N HIS A 4 -42.06 -37.08 -10.30
CA HIS A 4 -42.02 -35.61 -10.23
C HIS A 4 -40.58 -35.14 -10.44
N PRO A 5 -40.33 -34.05 -11.18
CA PRO A 5 -38.99 -33.49 -11.31
C PRO A 5 -38.54 -32.83 -10.00
N LEU A 6 -37.32 -33.15 -9.57
CA LEU A 6 -36.61 -32.55 -8.45
C LEU A 6 -36.56 -31.02 -8.59
N THR A 7 -37.33 -30.31 -7.78
CA THR A 7 -37.05 -28.91 -7.43
C THR A 7 -35.90 -28.90 -6.43
N GLU A 8 -34.68 -29.08 -6.91
CA GLU A 8 -33.48 -28.86 -6.11
C GLU A 8 -33.31 -27.35 -5.93
N GLY A 9 -33.62 -26.89 -4.71
CA GLY A 9 -33.55 -25.50 -4.32
C GLY A 9 -32.17 -24.92 -4.62
N ARG A 10 -32.15 -23.86 -5.44
CA ARG A 10 -31.00 -22.94 -5.52
C ARG A 10 -30.75 -22.39 -4.12
N ARG A 11 -29.75 -22.92 -3.42
CA ARG A 11 -29.20 -22.28 -2.22
C ARG A 11 -28.60 -20.93 -2.66
N PRO A 12 -28.94 -19.81 -2.01
CA PRO A 12 -28.27 -18.55 -2.32
C PRO A 12 -26.77 -18.69 -2.02
N PRO A 13 -25.89 -18.01 -2.78
CA PRO A 13 -24.47 -18.02 -2.49
C PRO A 13 -24.28 -17.50 -1.07
N SER A 14 -23.51 -18.25 -0.28
CA SER A 14 -23.11 -17.90 1.08
C SER A 14 -22.58 -16.47 1.11
N SER A 15 -23.45 -15.52 1.47
CA SER A 15 -23.08 -14.15 1.76
C SER A 15 -22.16 -14.20 2.96
N LEU A 16 -20.88 -13.89 2.73
CA LEU A 16 -19.88 -13.79 3.79
C LEU A 16 -20.45 -12.94 4.94
N PRO A 17 -20.26 -13.34 6.22
CA PRO A 17 -20.72 -12.55 7.34
C PRO A 17 -20.18 -11.13 7.25
N THR A 18 -21.04 -10.13 7.42
CA THR A 18 -20.69 -8.70 7.36
C THR A 18 -19.47 -8.35 8.21
N HIS A 19 -19.23 -9.12 9.28
CA HIS A 19 -18.08 -8.98 10.17
C HIS A 19 -16.71 -9.28 9.51
N VAL A 20 -16.65 -10.21 8.53
CA VAL A 20 -15.41 -10.50 7.79
C VAL A 20 -15.02 -9.33 6.89
N ARG A 21 -16.01 -8.62 6.33
CA ARG A 21 -15.81 -7.42 5.51
C ARG A 21 -15.18 -6.27 6.31
N HIS A 22 -15.48 -6.14 7.60
CA HIS A 22 -14.88 -5.10 8.45
C HIS A 22 -13.43 -5.38 8.84
N ILE A 23 -13.06 -6.65 9.05
CA ILE A 23 -11.69 -7.02 9.40
C ILE A 23 -10.73 -6.74 8.23
N ILE A 24 -11.15 -7.07 7.01
CA ILE A 24 -10.33 -6.86 5.81
C ILE A 24 -10.22 -5.36 5.47
N ASN A 25 -11.27 -4.56 5.72
CA ASN A 25 -11.29 -3.14 5.38
C ASN A 25 -10.62 -2.22 6.44
N ASN A 26 -10.59 -2.58 7.72
CA ASN A 26 -10.04 -1.69 8.76
C ASN A 26 -8.50 -1.76 8.88
N ALA A 27 -7.87 -2.84 8.45
CA ALA A 27 -6.40 -2.97 8.51
C ALA A 27 -5.71 -2.28 7.31
N THR A 28 -6.41 -2.02 6.20
CA THR A 28 -5.79 -1.52 4.97
C THR A 28 -5.24 -0.09 5.13
N GLY A 29 -5.96 0.79 5.81
CA GLY A 29 -5.56 2.20 5.98
C GLY A 29 -4.21 2.36 6.69
N PRO A 30 -4.05 1.83 7.92
CA PRO A 30 -2.78 1.91 8.64
C PRO A 30 -1.62 1.23 7.90
N ILE A 31 -1.86 0.07 7.27
CA ILE A 31 -0.84 -0.67 6.50
C ILE A 31 -0.35 0.15 5.31
N VAL A 32 -1.24 0.85 4.60
CA VAL A 32 -0.87 1.71 3.46
C VAL A 32 -0.02 2.90 3.90
N ILE A 33 -0.37 3.52 5.04
CA ILE A 33 0.39 4.65 5.59
C ILE A 33 1.81 4.23 5.98
N VAL A 34 1.95 3.13 6.72
CA VAL A 34 3.25 2.60 7.11
C VAL A 34 4.06 2.19 5.88
N SER A 35 3.42 1.56 4.90
CA SER A 35 4.07 1.17 3.64
C SER A 35 4.60 2.40 2.89
N ARG A 36 3.84 3.51 2.87
CA ARG A 36 4.28 4.78 2.27
C ARG A 36 5.50 5.34 3.01
N TRP A 37 5.50 5.31 4.34
CA TRP A 37 6.66 5.77 5.12
C TRP A 37 7.92 4.95 4.85
N ILE A 38 7.78 3.61 4.76
CA ILE A 38 8.89 2.73 4.41
C ILE A 38 9.42 3.05 3.01
N GLN A 39 8.53 3.25 2.02
CA GLN A 39 8.93 3.60 0.66
C GLN A 39 9.69 4.94 0.63
N LEU A 40 9.18 5.95 1.31
CA LEU A 40 9.85 7.26 1.39
C LEU A 40 11.23 7.18 2.04
N TYR A 41 11.37 6.39 3.12
CA TYR A 41 12.66 6.16 3.75
C TYR A 41 13.66 5.51 2.77
N ARG A 42 13.21 4.48 2.03
CA ARG A 42 14.06 3.82 1.03
C ARG A 42 14.44 4.76 -0.12
N GLN A 43 13.49 5.55 -0.62
CA GLN A 43 13.75 6.54 -1.68
C GLN A 43 14.76 7.60 -1.24
N ARG A 44 14.66 8.11 0.00
CA ARG A 44 15.64 9.06 0.56
C ARG A 44 17.02 8.41 0.74
N GLY A 45 17.08 7.13 1.12
CA GLY A 45 18.33 6.37 1.13
C GLY A 45 18.98 6.29 -0.24
N GLN A 46 18.23 5.91 -1.27
CA GLN A 46 18.70 5.86 -2.65
C GLN A 46 19.13 7.24 -3.17
N LEU A 47 18.41 8.30 -2.80
CA LEU A 47 18.77 9.67 -3.18
C LEU A 47 20.09 10.12 -2.53
N ALA A 48 20.38 9.68 -1.30
CA ALA A 48 21.64 9.97 -0.62
C ALA A 48 22.83 9.27 -1.27
N GLU A 49 22.61 8.10 -1.86
CA GLU A 49 23.62 7.29 -2.55
C GLU A 49 23.96 7.78 -3.96
N LEU A 50 23.17 8.69 -4.55
CA LEU A 50 23.47 9.21 -5.89
C LEU A 50 24.78 10.00 -5.91
N GLU A 51 25.50 9.88 -7.02
CA GLU A 51 26.74 10.62 -7.30
C GLU A 51 26.45 12.06 -7.75
N ASP A 52 27.43 12.96 -7.63
CA ASP A 52 27.25 14.39 -7.89
C ASP A 52 26.79 14.68 -9.33
N HIS A 53 27.26 13.91 -10.31
CA HIS A 53 26.83 14.05 -11.70
C HIS A 53 25.37 13.64 -11.89
N GLN A 54 24.91 12.59 -11.20
CA GLN A 54 23.51 12.14 -11.25
C GLN A 54 22.59 13.15 -10.57
N LEU A 55 23.06 13.78 -9.49
CA LEU A 55 22.36 14.88 -8.85
C LEU A 55 22.29 16.11 -9.76
N ALA A 56 23.37 16.43 -10.47
CA ALA A 56 23.41 17.52 -11.44
C ALA A 56 22.42 17.31 -12.60
N ASP A 57 22.29 16.08 -13.10
CA ASP A 57 21.30 15.72 -14.13
C ASP A 57 19.86 15.94 -13.65
N LEU A 58 19.61 15.78 -12.35
CA LEU A 58 18.32 16.04 -11.70
C LEU A 58 18.14 17.51 -11.29
N GLY A 59 19.15 18.35 -11.49
CA GLY A 59 19.16 19.75 -11.02
C GLY A 59 19.16 19.89 -9.50
N LEU A 60 19.63 18.87 -8.77
CA LEU A 60 19.66 18.84 -7.31
C LEU A 60 21.06 19.13 -6.77
N GLY A 61 21.12 19.94 -5.70
CA GLY A 61 22.35 20.14 -4.93
C GLY A 61 22.47 19.17 -3.75
N ARG A 62 23.71 18.83 -3.35
CA ARG A 62 23.97 17.98 -2.17
C ARG A 62 23.32 18.50 -0.88
N THR A 63 23.30 19.82 -0.69
CA THR A 63 22.64 20.45 0.46
C THR A 63 21.13 20.19 0.45
N GLN A 64 20.50 20.26 -0.73
CA GLN A 64 19.08 20.00 -0.90
C GLN A 64 18.77 18.52 -0.63
N VAL A 65 19.58 17.60 -1.16
CA VAL A 65 19.47 16.16 -0.86
C VAL A 65 19.61 15.89 0.63
N ARG A 66 20.61 16.47 1.30
CA ARG A 66 20.80 16.32 2.74
C ARG A 66 19.60 16.81 3.54
N ASN A 67 19.02 17.94 3.14
CA ASN A 67 17.81 18.48 3.77
C ASN A 67 16.60 17.57 3.57
N GLU A 68 16.42 17.01 2.37
CA GLU A 68 15.34 16.05 2.09
C GLU A 68 15.52 14.74 2.86
N CYS A 69 16.74 14.21 2.94
CA CYS A 69 17.04 12.97 3.65
C CYS A 69 16.95 13.12 5.17
N ALA A 70 17.08 14.34 5.71
CA ALA A 70 16.91 14.61 7.13
C ALA A 70 15.44 14.65 7.58
N LYS A 71 14.47 14.73 6.66
CA LYS A 71 13.05 14.74 7.00
C LYS A 71 12.61 13.37 7.51
N TRP A 72 11.73 13.35 8.50
CA TRP A 72 11.08 12.11 8.90
C TRP A 72 10.03 11.65 7.86
N PRO A 73 9.75 10.35 7.74
CA PRO A 73 8.78 9.84 6.77
C PRO A 73 7.34 10.33 6.96
N TRP A 74 6.95 10.65 8.21
CA TRP A 74 5.64 11.20 8.56
C TRP A 74 5.54 12.73 8.40
N GLN A 75 6.64 13.39 8.03
CA GLN A 75 6.68 14.83 7.69
C GLN A 75 6.65 15.08 6.17
N ALA A 76 6.28 14.05 5.40
CA ALA A 76 6.27 14.09 3.94
C ALA A 76 5.16 14.98 3.38
#